data_AF-A0A7K0BL52-F1
#
_entry.id   AF-A0A7K0BL52-F1
#
_cell.length_a   1.000
_cell.length_b   1.000
_cell.length_c   1.000
_cell.angle_alpha   90.00
_cell.angle_beta   90.00
_cell.angle_gamma   90.00
#
_symmetry.space_group_name_H-M   'P 1'
#
loop_
_entity.id
_entity.type
_entity.pdbx_description
1 polymer ?
#
loop_
_entity_poly.entity_id
_entity_poly.type
_entity_poly.pdbx_seq_one_letter_code
_entity_poly.pdbx_strand_id
1 'polypeptide(L)'
;MISITRLREFLVETKTAINGINFSELIIDDSQFISFLKERKESENSMLFGVIPQYPLEGQEDMYKWLNQLQFFIIKKRSARFAHDELITNMEDTRALAQEFVEYIIENSVGDSNLFCGLSNELVSGSLLVMPIWNKGQCDGWAIEFDLRTS
;
A
#
# COMPACT_ATOMS: atom_id res chain seq x y z
N MET A 1 -14.03 -12.30 0.14
CA MET A 1 -12.58 -12.18 0.49
C MET A 1 -11.77 -11.92 -0.78
N ILE A 2 -10.82 -11.00 -0.74
CA ILE A 2 -9.95 -10.70 -1.89
C ILE A 2 -8.92 -11.81 -2.12
N SER A 3 -8.57 -12.05 -3.38
CA SER A 3 -7.55 -13.03 -3.75
C SER A 3 -6.15 -12.48 -3.49
N ILE A 4 -5.31 -13.26 -2.79
CA ILE A 4 -3.90 -12.94 -2.53
C ILE A 4 -3.13 -12.82 -3.85
N THR A 5 -3.39 -13.71 -4.82
CA THR A 5 -2.77 -13.64 -6.15
C THR A 5 -3.15 -12.36 -6.87
N ARG A 6 -4.42 -11.94 -6.78
CA ARG A 6 -4.86 -10.69 -7.41
C ARG A 6 -4.20 -9.47 -6.77
N LEU A 7 -4.08 -9.45 -5.44
CA LEU A 7 -3.37 -8.39 -4.73
C LEU A 7 -1.89 -8.31 -5.16
N ARG A 8 -1.24 -9.46 -5.38
CA ARG A 8 0.13 -9.50 -5.91
C ARG A 8 0.22 -8.93 -7.33
N GLU A 9 -0.70 -9.30 -8.22
CA GLU A 9 -0.76 -8.76 -9.58
C GLU A 9 -1.00 -7.24 -9.56
N PHE A 10 -1.90 -6.76 -8.70
CA PHE A 10 -2.17 -5.34 -8.50
C PHE A 10 -0.91 -4.55 -8.15
N LEU A 11 -0.05 -5.06 -7.27
CA LEU A 11 1.20 -4.39 -6.91
C LEU A 11 2.15 -4.24 -8.11
N VAL A 12 2.19 -5.26 -8.98
CA VAL A 12 3.02 -5.26 -10.21
C VAL A 12 2.46 -4.27 -11.24
N GLU A 13 1.14 -4.27 -11.42
CA GLU A 13 0.44 -3.32 -12.29
C GLU A 13 0.66 -1.88 -11.82
N THR A 14 0.49 -1.63 -10.51
CA THR A 14 0.71 -0.32 -9.88
C THR A 14 2.14 0.17 -10.10
N LYS A 15 3.14 -0.69 -9.85
CA LYS A 15 4.55 -0.35 -10.10
C LYS A 15 4.79 0.04 -11.57
N THR A 16 4.07 -0.56 -12.50
CA THR A 16 4.19 -0.26 -13.93
C THR A 16 3.49 1.05 -14.30
N ALA A 17 2.39 1.37 -13.62
CA ALA A 17 1.61 2.58 -13.86
C ALA A 17 2.24 3.84 -13.23
N ILE A 18 2.78 3.73 -12.02
CA ILE A 18 3.27 4.86 -11.23
C ILE A 18 4.79 5.00 -11.40
N ASN A 19 5.19 6.03 -12.15
CA ASN A 19 6.60 6.31 -12.39
C ASN A 19 7.28 6.78 -11.10
N GLY A 20 8.25 6.00 -10.63
CA GLY A 20 9.00 6.29 -9.39
C GLY A 20 8.94 5.17 -8.36
N ILE A 21 7.99 4.25 -8.49
CA ILE A 21 8.00 2.99 -7.76
C ILE A 21 8.92 2.01 -8.48
N ASN A 22 10.01 1.62 -7.84
CA ASN A 22 11.04 0.79 -8.48
C ASN A 22 11.02 -0.67 -7.98
N PHE A 23 10.38 -0.89 -6.84
CA PHE A 23 10.23 -2.19 -6.22
C PHE A 23 8.80 -2.35 -5.72
N SER A 24 8.26 -3.56 -5.83
CA SER A 24 6.93 -3.92 -5.35
C SER A 24 6.98 -5.34 -4.79
N GLU A 25 6.48 -5.56 -3.58
CA GLU A 25 6.39 -6.92 -3.02
C GLU A 25 5.18 -7.08 -2.09
N LEU A 26 4.62 -8.29 -2.08
CA LEU A 26 3.56 -8.67 -1.14
C LEU A 26 4.18 -9.31 0.11
N ILE A 27 3.82 -8.81 1.28
CA ILE A 27 4.33 -9.26 2.58
C ILE A 27 3.21 -9.79 3.46
N ILE A 28 3.54 -10.71 4.35
CA ILE A 28 2.60 -11.33 5.29
C ILE A 28 2.48 -10.49 6.56
N ASP A 29 3.62 -10.12 7.13
CA ASP A 29 3.70 -9.43 8.41
C ASP A 29 4.93 -8.52 8.51
N ASP A 30 5.02 -7.83 9.65
CA ASP A 30 6.11 -6.91 9.98
C ASP A 30 7.49 -7.58 10.02
N SER A 31 7.57 -8.87 10.36
CA SER A 31 8.85 -9.58 10.44
C SER A 31 9.43 -9.79 9.04
N GLN A 32 8.59 -10.19 8.10
CA GLN A 32 8.96 -10.32 6.70
C GLN A 32 9.27 -8.95 6.10
N PHE A 33 8.48 -7.93 6.44
CA PHE A 33 8.72 -6.56 5.99
C PHE A 33 10.12 -6.07 6.36
N ILE A 34 10.48 -6.15 7.65
CA ILE A 34 11.80 -5.73 8.14
C ILE A 34 12.93 -6.51 7.47
N SER A 35 12.72 -7.81 7.19
CA SER A 35 13.70 -8.62 6.47
C SER A 35 13.98 -8.07 5.08
N PHE A 36 12.93 -7.79 4.31
CA PHE A 36 13.09 -7.19 2.97
C PHE A 36 13.81 -5.86 3.04
N LEU A 37 13.41 -4.96 3.95
CA LEU A 37 14.01 -3.64 4.08
C LEU A 37 15.50 -3.66 4.45
N LYS A 38 15.97 -4.68 5.17
CA LYS A 38 17.39 -4.83 5.49
C LYS A 38 18.24 -5.19 4.27
N GLU A 39 17.68 -5.93 3.33
CA GLU A 39 18.37 -6.33 2.10
C GLU A 39 18.41 -5.21 1.06
N ARG A 40 17.52 -4.21 1.19
CA ARG A 40 17.42 -3.12 0.22
C ARG A 40 18.51 -2.07 0.41
N LYS A 41 19.01 -1.56 -0.72
CA LYS A 41 20.05 -0.53 -0.80
C LYS A 41 19.43 0.85 -0.98
N GLU A 42 20.16 1.89 -0.58
CA GLU A 42 19.77 3.29 -0.83
C GLU A 42 19.56 3.61 -2.33
N SER A 43 20.27 2.90 -3.22
CA SER A 43 20.12 3.03 -4.67
C SER A 43 18.82 2.43 -5.21
N GLU A 44 18.17 1.56 -4.44
CA GLU A 44 16.82 1.11 -4.76
C GLU A 44 15.88 2.22 -4.27
N ASN A 45 15.40 3.02 -5.23
CA ASN A 45 14.46 4.15 -5.11
C ASN A 45 13.19 3.81 -4.27
N SER A 46 12.15 4.64 -4.35
CA SER A 46 10.86 4.39 -3.68
C SER A 46 10.30 3.00 -3.95
N MET A 47 9.86 2.34 -2.88
CA MET A 47 9.39 0.95 -2.84
C MET A 47 7.93 0.91 -2.43
N LEU A 48 7.17 0.02 -3.05
CA LEU A 48 5.79 -0.30 -2.71
C LEU A 48 5.74 -1.67 -2.01
N PHE A 49 5.03 -1.77 -0.90
CA PHE A 49 4.71 -3.05 -0.28
C PHE A 49 3.20 -3.14 -0.08
N GLY A 50 2.61 -4.29 -0.35
CA GLY A 50 1.26 -4.62 0.09
C GLY A 50 1.31 -5.65 1.20
N VAL A 51 0.40 -5.57 2.17
CA VAL A 51 0.27 -6.56 3.24
C VAL A 51 -0.86 -7.52 2.92
N ILE A 52 -0.70 -8.79 3.24
CA ILE A 52 -1.81 -9.75 3.18
C ILE A 52 -2.95 -9.21 4.03
N PRO A 53 -4.16 -9.09 3.47
CA PRO A 53 -5.26 -8.43 4.17
C PRO A 53 -5.71 -9.23 5.39
N GLN A 54 -6.26 -8.51 6.36
CA GLN A 54 -7.08 -9.13 7.40
C GLN A 54 -8.53 -9.21 6.90
N TYR A 55 -9.23 -10.27 7.31
CA TYR A 55 -10.58 -10.57 6.83
C TYR A 55 -11.59 -10.70 7.97
N PRO A 56 -11.84 -9.65 8.78
CA PRO A 56 -12.95 -9.68 9.72
C PRO A 56 -14.28 -9.92 9.00
N LEU A 57 -15.17 -10.68 9.66
CA LEU A 57 -16.57 -10.79 9.27
C LEU A 57 -17.34 -9.59 9.84
N GLU A 58 -18.14 -8.96 9.00
CA GLU A 58 -19.03 -7.86 9.39
C GLU A 58 -20.46 -8.17 8.93
N GLY A 59 -21.46 -7.87 9.77
CA GLY A 59 -22.87 -8.04 9.44
C GLY A 59 -23.72 -8.61 10.58
N GLN A 60 -25.02 -8.70 10.33
CA GLN A 60 -25.99 -9.42 11.16
C GLN A 60 -26.56 -10.60 10.36
N GLU A 61 -27.22 -11.55 11.04
CA GLU A 61 -27.73 -12.82 10.50
C GLU A 61 -28.19 -12.74 9.02
N ASP A 62 -27.73 -13.70 8.21
CA ASP A 62 -27.94 -13.83 6.75
C ASP A 62 -27.38 -12.72 5.84
N MET A 63 -26.71 -11.70 6.40
CA MET A 63 -26.05 -10.61 5.64
C MET A 63 -24.56 -10.44 5.98
N TYR A 64 -23.84 -11.55 6.18
CA TYR A 64 -22.40 -11.50 6.39
C TYR A 64 -21.66 -11.06 5.14
N LYS A 65 -20.71 -10.14 5.32
CA LYS A 65 -19.72 -9.77 4.31
C LYS A 65 -18.33 -9.84 4.91
N TRP A 66 -17.34 -10.08 4.05
CA TRP A 66 -15.94 -9.99 4.42
C TRP A 66 -15.49 -8.54 4.31
N LEU A 67 -14.99 -8.01 5.41
CA LEU A 67 -14.26 -6.75 5.44
C LEU A 67 -12.79 -7.08 5.18
N ASN A 68 -12.23 -6.60 4.07
CA ASN A 68 -10.86 -6.82 3.66
C ASN A 68 -10.08 -5.56 4.04
N GLN A 69 -9.30 -5.66 5.10
CA GLN A 69 -8.49 -4.54 5.59
C GLN A 69 -7.17 -4.54 4.83
N LEU A 70 -7.02 -3.59 3.91
CA LEU A 70 -5.86 -3.47 3.06
C LEU A 70 -4.87 -2.49 3.67
N GLN A 71 -3.59 -2.84 3.59
CA GLN A 71 -2.49 -1.99 4.01
C GLN A 71 -1.38 -2.02 2.96
N PHE A 72 -0.88 -0.84 2.64
CA PHE A 72 0.20 -0.62 1.71
C PHE A 72 1.25 0.31 2.33
N PHE A 73 2.48 0.19 1.86
CA PHE A 73 3.59 1.05 2.26
C PHE A 73 4.28 1.60 1.04
N ILE A 74 4.43 2.93 0.96
CA ILE A 74 5.29 3.60 -0.01
C ILE A 74 6.42 4.25 0.76
N ILE A 75 7.62 3.70 0.62
CA ILE A 75 8.74 4.03 1.48
C ILE A 75 10.05 4.10 0.70
N LYS A 76 11.00 4.84 1.26
CA LYS A 76 12.34 5.04 0.70
C LYS A 76 13.39 4.75 1.77
N LYS A 77 14.47 4.10 1.38
CA LYS A 77 15.58 3.79 2.29
C LYS A 77 16.32 5.09 2.65
N ARG A 78 16.58 5.31 3.93
CA ARG A 78 17.33 6.48 4.40
C ARG A 78 18.82 6.34 4.11
N SER A 79 19.51 7.46 3.93
CA SER A 79 20.98 7.43 3.92
C SER A 79 21.56 7.09 5.30
N ALA A 80 22.72 6.44 5.30
CA ALA A 80 23.51 6.25 6.52
C ALA A 80 23.96 7.56 7.19
N ARG A 81 24.09 8.66 6.41
CA ARG A 81 24.46 10.01 6.88
C ARG A 81 23.24 10.91 6.95
N PHE A 82 22.26 10.49 7.74
CA PHE A 82 20.97 11.15 7.83
C PHE A 82 21.04 12.58 8.39
N ALA A 83 20.53 13.53 7.62
CA ALA A 83 20.17 14.87 8.07
C ALA A 83 18.64 15.04 8.12
N HIS A 84 18.14 15.95 8.96
CA HIS A 84 16.69 16.20 9.07
C HIS A 84 16.10 16.71 7.74
N ASP A 85 16.83 17.53 6.98
CA ASP A 85 16.36 18.03 5.69
C ASP A 85 16.21 16.89 4.65
N GLU A 86 17.04 15.86 4.74
CA GLU A 86 16.94 14.67 3.90
C GLU A 86 15.69 13.85 4.26
N LEU A 87 15.33 13.77 5.55
CA LEU A 87 14.05 13.18 5.97
C LEU A 87 12.88 13.91 5.31
N ILE A 88 12.82 15.24 5.44
CA ILE A 88 11.71 16.02 4.89
C ILE A 88 11.63 15.85 3.37
N THR A 89 12.77 15.81 2.68
CA THR A 89 12.84 15.54 1.24
C THR A 89 12.30 14.15 0.90
N ASN A 90 12.75 13.10 1.61
CA ASN A 90 12.25 11.74 1.38
C ASN A 90 10.75 11.61 1.69
N MET A 91 10.25 12.31 2.71
CA MET A 91 8.84 12.33 3.05
C MET A 91 8.01 13.01 1.96
N GLU A 92 8.49 14.11 1.37
CA GLU A 92 7.79 14.81 0.28
C GLU A 92 7.82 14.01 -1.03
N ASP A 93 8.97 13.41 -1.38
CA ASP A 93 9.10 12.52 -2.53
C ASP A 93 8.09 11.34 -2.43
N THR A 94 8.05 10.70 -1.26
CA THR A 94 7.16 9.56 -1.02
C THR A 94 5.71 10.00 -0.85
N ARG A 95 5.44 11.24 -0.42
CA ARG A 95 4.07 11.79 -0.32
C ARG A 95 3.46 11.94 -1.71
N ALA A 96 4.23 12.44 -2.68
CA ALA A 96 3.77 12.57 -4.07
C ALA A 96 3.39 11.20 -4.65
N LEU A 97 4.23 10.18 -4.44
CA LEU A 97 3.94 8.81 -4.87
C LEU A 97 2.74 8.18 -4.12
N ALA A 98 2.61 8.45 -2.83
CA ALA A 98 1.46 8.01 -2.04
C ALA A 98 0.16 8.63 -2.54
N GLN A 99 0.19 9.91 -2.90
CA GLN A 99 -0.95 10.59 -3.50
C GLN A 99 -1.31 9.98 -4.85
N GLU A 100 -0.35 9.79 -5.75
CA GLU A 100 -0.57 9.16 -7.07
C GLU A 100 -1.11 7.73 -6.92
N PHE A 101 -0.65 6.98 -5.93
CA PHE A 101 -1.17 5.64 -5.61
C PHE A 101 -2.62 5.66 -5.15
N VAL A 102 -2.98 6.59 -4.27
CA VAL A 102 -4.36 6.77 -3.81
C VAL A 102 -5.26 7.17 -4.97
N GLU A 103 -4.83 8.12 -5.80
CA GLU A 103 -5.55 8.54 -7.00
C GLU A 103 -5.74 7.36 -7.96
N TYR A 104 -4.69 6.56 -8.19
CA TYR A 104 -4.75 5.34 -9.00
C TYR A 104 -5.77 4.34 -8.46
N ILE A 105 -5.83 4.11 -7.14
CA ILE A 105 -6.86 3.23 -6.54
C ILE A 105 -8.26 3.79 -6.78
N ILE A 106 -8.46 5.09 -6.57
CA ILE A 106 -9.78 5.73 -6.71
C ILE A 106 -10.24 5.68 -8.17
N GLU A 107 -9.40 6.07 -9.13
CA GLU A 107 -9.74 6.06 -10.54
C GLU A 107 -10.09 4.66 -11.04
N ASN A 108 -9.31 3.65 -10.64
CA ASN A 108 -9.55 2.27 -11.01
C ASN A 108 -10.67 1.60 -10.19
N SER A 109 -11.15 2.25 -9.14
CA SER A 109 -12.38 1.84 -8.45
C SER A 109 -13.62 2.33 -9.19
N VAL A 110 -13.58 3.53 -9.79
CA VAL A 110 -14.75 4.23 -10.37
C VAL A 110 -15.05 3.81 -11.83
N GLY A 111 -14.13 3.14 -12.54
CA GLY A 111 -14.32 2.67 -13.93
C GLY A 111 -14.76 1.20 -14.09
N ASP A 112 -15.18 0.84 -15.31
CA ASP A 112 -15.40 -0.56 -15.77
C ASP A 112 -14.09 -1.42 -15.77
N SER A 113 -12.97 -0.81 -15.39
CA SER A 113 -11.67 -1.46 -15.21
C SER A 113 -11.69 -2.33 -13.96
N ASN A 114 -11.80 -3.63 -14.16
CA ASN A 114 -11.84 -4.69 -13.14
C ASN A 114 -10.52 -4.90 -12.36
N LEU A 115 -9.87 -3.86 -11.84
CA LEU A 115 -8.59 -4.01 -11.12
C LEU A 115 -8.74 -4.85 -9.83
N PHE A 116 -9.93 -4.87 -9.23
CA PHE A 116 -10.35 -5.94 -8.32
C PHE A 116 -11.82 -6.34 -8.53
N CYS A 117 -12.29 -6.34 -9.79
CA CYS A 117 -13.69 -6.64 -10.14
C CYS A 117 -14.75 -5.70 -9.51
N GLY A 118 -14.65 -4.38 -9.69
CA GLY A 118 -15.71 -3.44 -9.28
C GLY A 118 -15.57 -2.86 -7.88
N LEU A 119 -14.37 -2.40 -7.53
CA LEU A 119 -13.96 -1.93 -6.20
C LEU A 119 -14.72 -0.70 -5.70
N SER A 120 -15.29 0.15 -6.57
CA SER A 120 -16.03 1.35 -6.14
C SER A 120 -17.20 1.04 -5.21
N ASN A 121 -17.90 -0.07 -5.44
CA ASN A 121 -19.03 -0.47 -4.61
C ASN A 121 -18.60 -1.15 -3.30
N GLU A 122 -17.34 -1.56 -3.22
CA GLU A 122 -16.80 -2.29 -2.07
C GLU A 122 -15.97 -1.39 -1.16
N LEU A 123 -15.42 -0.27 -1.65
CA LEU A 123 -14.67 0.67 -0.82
C LEU A 123 -15.55 1.24 0.30
N VAL A 124 -15.12 1.04 1.55
CA VAL A 124 -15.80 1.61 2.71
C VAL A 124 -15.51 3.10 2.77
N SER A 125 -16.53 3.92 2.56
CA SER A 125 -16.41 5.38 2.60
C SER A 125 -15.78 5.86 3.91
N GLY A 126 -14.73 6.67 3.80
CA GLY A 126 -14.01 7.21 4.96
C GLY A 126 -13.03 6.25 5.63
N SER A 127 -12.83 5.03 5.11
CA SER A 127 -11.81 4.10 5.62
C SER A 127 -10.39 4.43 5.15
N LEU A 128 -10.25 5.23 4.08
CA LEU A 128 -8.95 5.58 3.54
C LEU A 128 -8.15 6.45 4.52
N LEU A 129 -7.00 5.95 4.91
CA LEU A 129 -6.09 6.58 5.86
C LEU A 129 -4.67 6.57 5.29
N VAL A 130 -3.99 7.71 5.37
CA VAL A 130 -2.59 7.86 4.96
C VAL A 130 -1.78 8.36 6.15
N MET A 131 -0.80 7.58 6.61
CA MET A 131 -0.04 7.83 7.84
C MET A 131 1.45 7.91 7.58
N PRO A 132 2.18 8.85 8.20
CA PRO A 132 3.63 8.91 8.06
C PRO A 132 4.30 7.74 8.79
N ILE A 133 5.37 7.22 8.19
CA ILE A 133 6.24 6.20 8.76
C ILE A 133 7.63 6.77 8.89
N TRP A 134 8.17 6.64 10.10
CA TRP A 134 9.52 7.06 10.41
C TRP A 134 10.37 5.88 10.88
N ASN A 135 11.54 5.74 10.25
CA ASN A 135 12.61 4.83 10.63
C ASN A 135 12.20 3.34 10.77
N LYS A 136 11.21 2.89 10.00
CA LYS A 136 10.83 1.47 9.96
C LYS A 136 11.80 0.73 9.05
N GLY A 137 12.64 -0.13 9.61
CA GLY A 137 13.68 -0.83 8.83
C GLY A 137 14.67 0.12 8.13
N GLN A 138 14.95 1.27 8.74
CA GLN A 138 15.72 2.38 8.15
C GLN A 138 15.08 2.95 6.88
N CYS A 139 13.76 2.89 6.77
CA CYS A 139 13.01 3.53 5.70
C CYS A 139 12.03 4.53 6.27
N ASP A 140 11.74 5.55 5.49
CA ASP A 140 10.79 6.63 5.77
C ASP A 140 9.77 6.70 4.63
N GLY A 141 8.54 7.14 4.93
CA GLY A 141 7.50 7.31 3.92
C GLY A 141 6.10 7.23 4.50
N TRP A 142 5.22 6.47 3.85
CA TRP A 142 3.78 6.49 4.14
C TRP A 142 3.17 5.09 4.19
N ALA A 143 2.32 4.86 5.18
CA ALA A 143 1.34 3.77 5.23
C ALA A 143 0.04 4.26 4.61
N ILE A 144 -0.62 3.39 3.85
CA ILE A 144 -1.90 3.66 3.22
C ILE A 144 -2.81 2.48 3.55
N GLU A 145 -3.91 2.77 4.21
CA GLU A 145 -4.87 1.77 4.69
C GLU A 145 -6.26 2.12 4.19
N PHE A 146 -7.03 1.09 3.81
CA PHE A 146 -8.44 1.25 3.47
C PHE A 146 -9.14 -0.11 3.53
N ASP A 147 -10.45 -0.08 3.66
CA ASP A 147 -11.26 -1.28 3.81
C ASP A 147 -12.14 -1.51 2.58
N LEU A 148 -12.23 -2.78 2.16
CA LEU A 148 -13.16 -3.24 1.13
C LEU A 148 -14.18 -4.22 1.70
N ARG A 149 -15.45 -4.03 1.38
CA ARG A 149 -16.54 -4.92 1.78
C ARG A 149 -16.94 -5.82 0.62
N THR A 150 -16.40 -7.04 0.60
CA THR A 150 -16.70 -8.06 -0.41
C THR A 150 -17.71 -9.07 0.13
N SER A 151 -18.52 -9.65 -0.75
CA SER A 151 -19.33 -10.85 -0.45
C SER A 151 -18.48 -12.12 -0.19
#